data_AF-A0A920FJI4-F1
#
_entry.id   AF-A0A920FJI4-F1
#
_cell.length_a   1.000
_cell.length_b   1.000
_cell.length_c   1.000
_cell.angle_alpha   90.00
_cell.angle_beta   90.00
_cell.angle_gamma   90.00
#
_symmetry.space_group_name_H-M   'P 1'
#
loop_
_entity.id
_entity.type
_entity.pdbx_description
1 polymer ?
#
loop_
_entity_poly.entity_id
_entity_poly.type
_entity_poly.pdbx_seq_one_letter_code
_entity_poly.pdbx_strand_id
1 'polypeptide(L)'
;MYTYNTGLNSKGWGLLVSGSSRWSDEGYVPGTYYSSGSYLMSIEKKWNETHRFNFMILGAPTVQGRQGIAIQETYDLTGDNFYNPYWGYQTQNDGSLKKRNARTRDNHKPYMTLGHYWTVSDKLEIQSNLYAITGKTGNTNLNWYGANDPRPDYYKYLPSYLLNDQGTLSGSQIITNENEYNDLTALWQTQDPNTTQLNWDGMYNANYKNLFTQNNVGGNPDSSVTGNRSKYIVEEYRLDPRHFGLNSFGKYQIKDNQQINFGIHISRYMSKNYRMINDLLEVILGGC
;
A
#
# COMPACT_ATOMS: atom_id res chain seq x y z
N MET A 1 -13.40 -12.78 -15.15
CA MET A 1 -14.04 -11.45 -15.32
C MET A 1 -15.46 -11.69 -15.77
N TYR A 2 -16.43 -10.97 -15.21
CA TYR A 2 -17.82 -11.04 -15.63
C TYR A 2 -18.29 -9.64 -16.03
N THR A 3 -18.99 -9.54 -17.15
CA THR A 3 -19.50 -8.28 -17.68
C THR A 3 -20.93 -8.48 -18.14
N TYR A 4 -21.81 -7.56 -17.74
CA TYR A 4 -23.20 -7.53 -18.14
C TYR A 4 -23.53 -6.15 -18.70
N ASN A 5 -24.11 -6.11 -19.90
CA ASN A 5 -24.52 -4.90 -20.57
C ASN A 5 -25.94 -5.10 -21.11
N THR A 6 -26.88 -4.25 -20.71
CA THR A 6 -28.27 -4.35 -21.17
C THR A 6 -28.48 -3.81 -22.57
N GLY A 7 -27.54 -3.01 -23.10
CA GLY A 7 -27.83 -2.06 -24.16
C GLY A 7 -28.87 -1.02 -23.73
N LEU A 8 -29.31 -0.17 -24.66
CA LEU A 8 -30.42 0.76 -24.40
C LEU A 8 -31.76 0.03 -24.52
N ASN A 9 -32.60 0.12 -23.49
CA ASN A 9 -33.98 -0.33 -23.55
C ASN A 9 -34.87 0.66 -24.34
N SER A 10 -36.14 0.30 -24.57
CA SER A 10 -37.10 1.15 -25.27
C SER A 10 -37.37 2.50 -24.60
N LYS A 11 -37.07 2.62 -23.30
CA LYS A 11 -37.14 3.86 -22.52
C LYS A 11 -35.83 4.65 -22.54
N GLY A 12 -34.83 4.24 -23.33
CA GLY A 12 -33.55 4.92 -23.47
C GLY A 12 -32.60 4.78 -22.28
N TRP A 13 -32.79 3.78 -21.43
CA TRP A 13 -31.86 3.47 -20.32
C TRP A 13 -30.93 2.33 -20.69
N GLY A 14 -29.66 2.45 -20.34
CA GLY A 14 -28.67 1.38 -20.44
C GLY A 14 -27.88 1.22 -19.16
N LEU A 15 -27.55 -0.03 -18.84
CA LEU A 15 -26.74 -0.39 -17.69
C LEU A 15 -25.58 -1.28 -18.15
N LEU A 16 -24.38 -0.94 -17.70
CA LEU A 16 -23.16 -1.74 -17.81
C LEU A 16 -22.63 -2.00 -16.41
N VAL A 17 -22.37 -3.25 -16.09
CA VAL A 17 -21.68 -3.67 -14.87
C VAL A 17 -20.57 -4.64 -15.26
N SER A 18 -19.37 -4.45 -14.74
CA SER A 18 -18.25 -5.38 -14.91
C SER A 18 -17.51 -5.56 -13.61
N GLY A 19 -17.07 -6.79 -13.36
CA GLY A 19 -16.37 -7.19 -12.16
C GLY A 19 -15.26 -8.19 -12.44
N SER A 20 -14.15 -8.06 -11.74
CA SER A 20 -13.11 -9.09 -11.69
C SER A 20 -12.42 -9.10 -10.33
N SER A 21 -11.78 -10.21 -10.02
CA SER A 21 -10.97 -10.37 -8.81
C SER A 21 -9.71 -11.14 -9.17
N ARG A 22 -8.62 -10.84 -8.47
CA ARG A 22 -7.34 -11.52 -8.57
C ARG A 22 -6.75 -11.60 -7.17
N TRP A 23 -6.42 -12.81 -6.74
CA TRP A 23 -5.75 -13.06 -5.47
C TRP A 23 -4.58 -14.02 -5.66
N SER A 24 -3.62 -13.95 -4.75
CA SER A 24 -2.44 -14.80 -4.66
C SER A 24 -1.93 -14.72 -3.24
N ASP A 25 -1.80 -15.88 -2.58
CA ASP A 25 -1.30 -15.96 -1.21
C ASP A 25 0.19 -15.56 -1.13
N GLU A 26 0.93 -15.78 -2.21
CA GLU A 26 2.33 -15.40 -2.35
C GLU A 26 2.70 -15.26 -3.84
N GLY A 27 3.41 -14.18 -4.17
CA GLY A 27 4.07 -14.00 -5.46
C GLY A 27 5.38 -14.78 -5.56
N TYR A 28 6.17 -14.49 -6.59
CA TYR A 28 7.48 -15.14 -6.76
C TYR A 28 8.48 -14.76 -5.64
N VAL A 29 8.33 -13.58 -5.05
CA VAL A 29 9.12 -13.13 -3.90
C VAL A 29 8.40 -13.49 -2.60
N PRO A 30 9.05 -14.21 -1.65
CA PRO A 30 8.41 -14.53 -0.38
C PRO A 30 7.85 -13.31 0.36
N GLY A 31 6.69 -13.48 0.98
CA GLY A 31 5.99 -12.44 1.71
C GLY A 31 5.23 -11.43 0.84
N THR A 32 5.16 -11.63 -0.48
CA THR A 32 4.47 -10.71 -1.42
C THR A 32 3.10 -11.24 -1.85
N TYR A 33 2.15 -11.28 -0.93
CA TYR A 33 0.76 -11.59 -1.27
C TYR A 33 0.12 -10.48 -2.12
N TYR A 34 -0.94 -10.83 -2.86
CA TYR A 34 -1.71 -9.89 -3.68
C TYR A 34 -3.19 -10.19 -3.58
N SER A 35 -4.02 -9.17 -3.32
CA SER A 35 -5.47 -9.26 -3.33
C SER A 35 -6.04 -8.01 -3.98
N SER A 36 -6.82 -8.18 -5.05
CA SER A 36 -7.37 -7.08 -5.83
C SER A 36 -8.75 -7.43 -6.36
N GLY A 37 -9.67 -6.48 -6.26
CA GLY A 37 -10.94 -6.49 -6.98
C GLY A 37 -10.94 -5.37 -7.99
N SER A 38 -11.66 -5.51 -9.09
CA SER A 38 -11.96 -4.41 -10.02
C SER A 38 -13.45 -4.39 -10.31
N TYR A 39 -14.01 -3.19 -10.35
CA TYR A 39 -15.40 -2.97 -10.68
C TYR A 39 -15.55 -1.79 -11.63
N LEU A 40 -16.55 -1.88 -12.48
CA LEU A 40 -17.05 -0.83 -13.35
C LEU A 40 -18.57 -0.88 -13.30
N MET A 41 -19.19 0.26 -13.12
CA MET A 41 -20.63 0.44 -13.26
C MET A 41 -20.87 1.70 -14.07
N SER A 42 -21.72 1.60 -15.08
CA SER A 42 -22.12 2.73 -15.91
C SER A 42 -23.63 2.68 -16.15
N ILE A 43 -24.31 3.79 -15.89
CA ILE A 43 -25.72 3.98 -16.19
C ILE A 43 -25.81 5.09 -17.24
N GLU A 44 -26.45 4.78 -18.35
CA GLU A 44 -26.73 5.71 -19.42
C GLU A 44 -28.22 6.00 -19.54
N LYS A 45 -28.55 7.26 -19.82
CA LYS A 45 -29.90 7.70 -20.16
C LYS A 45 -29.85 8.56 -21.43
N LYS A 46 -30.37 8.02 -22.53
CA LYS A 46 -30.80 8.81 -23.70
C LYS A 46 -32.09 9.54 -23.32
N TRP A 47 -31.99 10.84 -23.07
CA TRP A 47 -33.13 11.66 -22.66
C TRP A 47 -34.05 11.95 -23.85
N ASN A 48 -33.44 12.29 -24.99
CA ASN A 48 -34.07 12.47 -26.29
C ASN A 48 -33.00 12.29 -27.39
N GLU A 49 -33.29 12.70 -28.63
CA GLU A 49 -32.33 12.60 -29.75
C GLU A 49 -31.11 13.52 -29.60
N THR A 50 -31.19 14.59 -28.80
CA THR A 50 -30.11 15.59 -28.67
C THR A 50 -29.33 15.49 -27.37
N HIS A 51 -29.88 14.88 -26.31
CA HIS A 51 -29.29 14.83 -24.98
C HIS A 51 -29.15 13.40 -24.47
N ARG A 52 -27.94 13.06 -24.06
CA ARG A 52 -27.61 11.80 -23.39
C ARG A 52 -26.76 12.06 -22.16
N PHE A 53 -27.09 11.38 -21.08
CA PHE A 53 -26.35 11.45 -19.82
C PHE A 53 -25.74 10.09 -19.50
N ASN A 54 -24.52 10.09 -18.99
CA ASN A 54 -23.83 8.88 -18.55
C ASN A 54 -23.21 9.11 -17.18
N PHE A 55 -23.57 8.29 -16.21
CA PHE A 55 -22.84 8.18 -14.96
C PHE A 55 -21.98 6.93 -15.01
N MET A 56 -20.69 7.05 -14.68
CA MET A 56 -19.77 5.92 -14.61
C MET A 56 -18.95 5.98 -13.32
N ILE A 57 -18.74 4.83 -12.69
CA ILE A 57 -17.79 4.65 -11.60
C ILE A 57 -16.94 3.42 -11.88
N LEU A 58 -15.64 3.54 -11.69
CA LEU A 58 -14.70 2.42 -11.78
C LEU A 58 -13.64 2.51 -10.69
N GLY A 59 -13.17 1.35 -10.25
CA GLY A 59 -12.13 1.28 -9.23
C GLY A 59 -11.49 -0.10 -9.16
N ALA A 60 -10.26 -0.14 -8.68
CA ALA A 60 -9.49 -1.35 -8.49
C ALA A 60 -8.86 -1.40 -7.08
N PRO A 61 -9.65 -1.67 -6.02
CA PRO A 61 -9.09 -1.86 -4.68
C PRO A 61 -8.03 -2.96 -4.71
N THR A 62 -6.83 -2.66 -4.19
CA THR A 62 -5.69 -3.58 -4.21
C THR A 62 -4.92 -3.49 -2.91
N VAL A 63 -4.70 -4.63 -2.27
CA VAL A 63 -3.82 -4.79 -1.11
C VAL A 63 -2.72 -5.79 -1.48
N GLN A 64 -1.47 -5.42 -1.27
CA GLN A 64 -0.33 -6.28 -1.60
C GLN A 64 0.84 -6.10 -0.62
N GLY A 65 1.50 -7.21 -0.29
CA GLY A 65 2.81 -7.18 0.38
C GLY A 65 3.89 -6.74 -0.61
N ARG A 66 4.81 -5.88 -0.18
CA ARG A 66 5.89 -5.38 -1.02
C ARG A 66 7.18 -6.15 -0.80
N GLN A 67 7.99 -6.19 -1.85
CA GLN A 67 9.39 -6.58 -1.79
C GLN A 67 10.25 -5.40 -1.33
N GLY A 68 11.24 -5.68 -0.49
CA GLY A 68 12.31 -4.76 -0.11
C GLY A 68 13.54 -4.86 -0.99
N ILE A 69 14.34 -3.81 -0.92
CA ILE A 69 15.75 -3.86 -1.35
C ILE A 69 16.52 -4.26 -0.09
N ALA A 70 17.24 -5.37 -0.16
CA ALA A 70 18.16 -5.80 0.88
C ALA A 70 19.60 -5.45 0.47
N ILE A 71 20.55 -5.59 1.40
CA ILE A 71 21.96 -5.34 1.07
C ILE A 71 22.58 -6.56 0.36
N GLN A 72 23.62 -6.33 -0.45
CA GLN A 72 24.21 -7.37 -1.30
C GLN A 72 24.61 -8.64 -0.54
N GLU A 73 25.21 -8.47 0.64
CA GLU A 73 25.60 -9.59 1.50
C GLU A 73 24.44 -10.54 1.82
N THR A 74 23.22 -10.04 1.99
CA THR A 74 22.06 -10.91 2.28
C THR A 74 21.68 -11.78 1.08
N TYR A 75 21.81 -11.27 -0.15
CA TYR A 75 21.60 -12.04 -1.36
C TYR A 75 22.68 -13.12 -1.51
N ASP A 76 23.94 -12.75 -1.23
CA ASP A 76 25.08 -13.67 -1.31
C ASP A 76 24.99 -14.78 -0.26
N LEU A 77 24.63 -14.44 0.98
CA LEU A 77 24.49 -15.39 2.07
C LEU A 77 23.32 -16.35 1.88
N THR A 78 22.18 -15.87 1.39
CA THR A 78 20.98 -16.71 1.17
C THR A 78 21.05 -17.49 -0.13
N GLY A 79 21.90 -17.07 -1.08
CA GLY A 79 21.94 -17.59 -2.44
C GLY A 79 20.70 -17.22 -3.27
N ASP A 80 19.89 -16.26 -2.81
CA ASP A 80 18.61 -15.88 -3.40
C ASP A 80 18.56 -14.39 -3.74
N ASN A 81 18.59 -14.06 -5.04
CA ASN A 81 18.44 -12.67 -5.52
C ASN A 81 17.06 -12.05 -5.24
N PHE A 82 16.12 -12.84 -4.71
CA PHE A 82 14.77 -12.44 -4.36
C PHE A 82 14.53 -12.40 -2.85
N TYR A 83 15.59 -12.46 -2.04
CA TYR A 83 15.49 -12.26 -0.61
C TYR A 83 14.74 -10.96 -0.27
N ASN A 84 13.77 -11.07 0.65
CA ASN A 84 12.88 -9.98 1.03
C ASN A 84 12.88 -9.80 2.56
N PRO A 85 13.46 -8.72 3.11
CA PRO A 85 13.59 -8.53 4.56
C PRO A 85 12.30 -8.01 5.22
N TYR A 86 11.24 -7.78 4.45
CA TYR A 86 10.01 -7.16 4.94
C TYR A 86 9.00 -8.14 5.52
N TRP A 87 9.26 -9.45 5.51
CA TRP A 87 8.32 -10.43 6.05
C TRP A 87 8.91 -11.22 7.21
N GLY A 88 8.03 -11.91 7.93
CA GLY A 88 8.37 -12.88 8.96
C GLY A 88 7.15 -13.70 9.35
N TYR A 89 7.35 -14.72 10.18
CA TYR A 89 6.24 -15.48 10.76
C TYR A 89 5.74 -14.78 12.02
N GLN A 90 4.42 -14.69 12.15
CA GLN A 90 3.74 -14.24 13.35
C GLN A 90 2.89 -15.38 13.89
N THR A 91 3.07 -15.71 15.17
CA THR A 91 2.22 -16.66 15.88
C THR A 91 0.82 -16.08 16.08
N GLN A 92 -0.19 -16.83 15.65
CA GLN A 92 -1.60 -16.50 15.83
C GLN A 92 -2.11 -17.07 17.17
N ASN A 93 -3.29 -16.63 17.61
CA ASN A 93 -3.88 -17.08 18.88
C ASN A 93 -4.14 -18.59 18.95
N ASP A 94 -4.32 -19.25 17.80
CA ASP A 94 -4.49 -20.71 17.69
C ASP A 94 -3.16 -21.47 17.62
N GLY A 95 -2.02 -20.79 17.75
CA GLY A 95 -0.68 -21.35 17.64
C GLY A 95 -0.17 -21.51 16.21
N SER A 96 -0.96 -21.18 15.18
CA SER A 96 -0.52 -21.24 13.80
C SER A 96 0.47 -20.11 13.46
N LEU A 97 1.39 -20.37 12.53
CA LEU A 97 2.33 -19.37 12.04
C LEU A 97 1.81 -18.74 10.75
N LYS A 98 1.59 -17.43 10.76
CA LYS A 98 1.16 -16.67 9.57
C LYS A 98 2.29 -15.80 9.04
N LYS A 99 2.56 -15.91 7.74
CA LYS A 99 3.50 -15.02 7.05
C LYS A 99 2.92 -13.61 7.01
N ARG A 100 3.62 -12.63 7.59
CA ARG A 100 3.20 -11.23 7.64
C ARG A 100 4.28 -10.32 7.08
N ASN A 101 3.87 -9.43 6.18
CA ASN A 101 4.71 -8.40 5.61
C ASN A 101 4.52 -7.07 6.36
N ALA A 102 5.61 -6.41 6.73
CA ALA A 102 5.58 -5.11 7.38
C ALA A 102 5.32 -3.94 6.42
N ARG A 103 5.51 -4.17 5.13
CA ARG A 103 5.36 -3.23 4.02
C ARG A 103 4.23 -3.68 3.10
N THR A 104 3.01 -3.38 3.52
CA THR A 104 1.80 -3.59 2.74
C THR A 104 1.36 -2.29 2.08
N ARG A 105 1.01 -2.35 0.80
CA ARG A 105 0.37 -1.26 0.09
C ARG A 105 -1.12 -1.53 -0.04
N ASP A 106 -1.95 -0.62 0.44
CA ASP A 106 -3.41 -0.60 0.25
C ASP A 106 -3.76 0.57 -0.67
N ASN A 107 -4.44 0.31 -1.78
CA ASN A 107 -4.82 1.33 -2.74
C ASN A 107 -6.26 1.17 -3.20
N HIS A 108 -7.07 2.22 -3.02
CA HIS A 108 -8.39 2.33 -3.60
C HIS A 108 -8.74 3.79 -3.88
N LYS A 109 -8.78 4.17 -5.15
CA LYS A 109 -9.11 5.52 -5.62
C LYS A 109 -10.11 5.42 -6.77
N PRO A 110 -11.41 5.25 -6.50
CA PRO A 110 -12.42 5.22 -7.55
C PRO A 110 -12.39 6.49 -8.40
N TYR A 111 -12.61 6.29 -9.70
CA TYR A 111 -12.84 7.34 -10.68
C TYR A 111 -14.34 7.36 -11.00
N MET A 112 -14.96 8.51 -10.79
CA MET A 112 -16.39 8.74 -11.04
C MET A 112 -16.55 9.84 -12.07
N THR A 113 -17.48 9.67 -13.01
CA THR A 113 -17.82 10.68 -14.02
C THR A 113 -19.32 10.82 -14.18
N LEU A 114 -19.75 12.05 -14.42
CA LEU A 114 -21.06 12.39 -14.95
C LEU A 114 -20.86 13.14 -16.28
N GLY A 115 -21.13 12.43 -17.37
CA GLY A 115 -21.07 12.94 -18.73
C GLY A 115 -22.42 13.41 -19.25
N HIS A 116 -22.42 14.49 -20.00
CA HIS A 116 -23.52 15.04 -20.78
C HIS A 116 -23.06 15.17 -22.23
N TYR A 117 -23.73 14.46 -23.13
CA TYR A 117 -23.53 14.54 -24.56
C TYR A 117 -24.70 15.31 -25.16
N TRP A 118 -24.38 16.35 -25.91
CA TRP A 118 -25.34 17.28 -26.48
C TRP A 118 -25.07 17.50 -27.96
N THR A 119 -25.97 16.99 -28.79
CA THR A 119 -26.04 17.36 -30.21
C THR A 119 -26.82 18.67 -30.31
N VAL A 120 -26.10 19.78 -30.41
CA VAL A 120 -26.69 21.13 -30.49
C VAL A 120 -27.33 21.35 -31.87
N SER A 121 -26.69 20.83 -32.92
CA SER A 121 -27.16 20.80 -34.30
C SER A 121 -26.40 19.73 -35.09
N ASP A 122 -26.75 19.50 -36.34
CA ASP A 122 -26.02 18.59 -37.25
C ASP A 122 -24.54 18.96 -37.44
N LYS A 123 -24.17 20.20 -37.09
CA LYS A 123 -22.80 20.71 -37.19
C LYS A 123 -22.10 20.89 -35.85
N LEU A 124 -22.79 20.77 -34.72
CA LEU A 124 -22.22 21.09 -33.42
C LEU A 124 -22.58 20.04 -32.37
N GLU A 125 -21.55 19.40 -31.84
CA GLU A 125 -21.64 18.47 -30.72
C GLU A 125 -20.83 19.01 -29.54
N ILE A 126 -21.40 18.92 -28.34
CA ILE A 126 -20.75 19.30 -27.10
C ILE A 126 -20.81 18.12 -26.13
N GLN A 127 -19.67 17.77 -25.56
CA GLN A 127 -19.55 16.80 -24.48
C GLN A 127 -19.00 17.49 -23.23
N SER A 128 -19.76 17.45 -22.14
CA SER A 128 -19.34 17.94 -20.84
C SER A 128 -19.24 16.80 -19.84
N ASN A 129 -18.13 16.68 -19.11
CA ASN A 129 -17.91 15.65 -18.10
C ASN A 129 -17.47 16.29 -16.79
N LEU A 130 -18.27 16.09 -15.74
CA LEU A 130 -17.81 16.27 -14.36
C LEU A 130 -17.12 14.98 -13.92
N TYR A 131 -15.98 15.08 -13.24
CA TYR A 131 -15.30 13.92 -12.68
C TYR A 131 -14.84 14.15 -11.25
N ALA A 132 -14.77 13.05 -10.50
CA ALA A 132 -14.28 13.01 -9.13
C ALA A 132 -13.39 11.79 -8.90
N ILE A 133 -12.24 12.01 -8.25
CA ILE A 133 -11.34 10.98 -7.75
C ILE A 133 -11.15 11.22 -6.26
N THR A 134 -11.62 10.29 -5.45
CA THR A 134 -11.45 10.30 -4.00
C THR A 134 -11.10 8.91 -3.52
N GLY A 135 -10.31 8.80 -2.47
CA GLY A 135 -9.93 7.50 -1.92
C GLY A 135 -8.61 7.59 -1.18
N LYS A 136 -7.85 6.49 -1.23
CA LYS A 136 -6.63 6.33 -0.45
C LYS A 136 -5.52 5.55 -1.16
N THR A 137 -4.29 5.91 -0.82
CA THR A 137 -3.14 5.02 -0.92
C THR A 137 -2.44 4.99 0.43
N GLY A 138 -2.27 3.79 0.96
CA GLY A 138 -1.57 3.45 2.18
C GLY A 138 -0.31 2.67 1.90
N ASN A 139 0.76 2.93 2.66
CA ASN A 139 1.92 2.06 2.71
C ASN A 139 2.32 1.86 4.16
N THR A 140 2.29 0.63 4.65
CA THR A 140 2.72 0.34 6.01
C THR A 140 4.25 0.34 6.13
N ASN A 141 4.75 0.57 7.33
CA ASN A 141 6.15 0.48 7.70
C ASN A 141 6.31 0.14 9.17
N LEU A 142 7.43 -0.49 9.54
CA LEU A 142 7.85 -0.54 10.93
C LEU A 142 8.39 0.82 11.37
N ASN A 143 8.03 1.22 12.58
CA ASN A 143 8.62 2.33 13.29
C ASN A 143 8.92 1.85 14.71
N TRP A 144 10.06 2.24 15.26
CA TRP A 144 10.49 1.81 16.58
C TRP A 144 11.19 2.94 17.33
N TYR A 145 11.05 2.92 18.65
CA TYR A 145 11.61 3.93 19.53
C TYR A 145 12.21 3.28 20.79
N GLY A 146 13.48 3.59 21.09
CA GLY A 146 14.17 3.03 22.26
C GLY A 146 14.28 1.48 22.22
N ALA A 147 14.42 0.94 21.01
CA ALA A 147 14.48 -0.49 20.70
C ALA A 147 15.54 -0.75 19.62
N ASN A 148 15.99 -2.00 19.52
CA ASN A 148 16.89 -2.44 18.47
C ASN A 148 16.19 -2.35 17.10
N ASP A 149 16.96 -2.20 16.02
CA ASP A 149 16.39 -2.23 14.67
C ASP A 149 15.74 -3.61 14.42
N PRO A 150 14.47 -3.72 14.02
CA PRO A 150 13.83 -5.03 13.84
C PRO A 150 14.16 -5.67 12.49
N ARG A 151 14.79 -4.95 11.56
CA ARG A 151 15.02 -5.43 10.21
C ARG A 151 16.18 -6.45 10.18
N PRO A 152 15.99 -7.64 9.57
CA PRO A 152 17.03 -8.67 9.56
C PRO A 152 18.27 -8.24 8.75
N ASP A 153 18.09 -7.41 7.73
CA ASP A 153 19.17 -6.88 6.88
C ASP A 153 19.88 -5.64 7.49
N TYR A 154 19.63 -5.32 8.75
CA TYR A 154 20.38 -4.29 9.45
C TYR A 154 21.82 -4.75 9.66
N TYR A 155 22.79 -3.92 9.26
CA TYR A 155 24.21 -4.32 9.17
C TYR A 155 24.76 -5.01 10.43
N LYS A 156 24.30 -4.65 11.64
CA LYS A 156 24.76 -5.27 12.90
C LYS A 156 24.37 -6.73 13.06
N TYR A 157 23.45 -7.24 12.25
CA TYR A 157 22.96 -8.62 12.28
C TYR A 157 23.57 -9.48 11.18
N LEU A 158 24.57 -8.95 10.47
CA LEU A 158 25.22 -9.63 9.37
C LEU A 158 26.64 -10.04 9.74
N PRO A 159 27.15 -11.16 9.20
CA PRO A 159 28.52 -11.62 9.43
C PRO A 159 29.57 -10.52 9.20
N SER A 160 29.37 -9.69 8.16
CA SER A 160 30.28 -8.59 7.86
C SER A 160 30.53 -7.66 9.04
N TYR A 161 29.58 -7.46 9.95
CA TYR A 161 29.76 -6.60 11.13
C TYR A 161 30.90 -7.07 12.06
N LEU A 162 31.21 -8.36 12.04
CA LEU A 162 32.27 -8.95 12.85
C LEU A 162 33.65 -8.81 12.20
N LEU A 163 33.77 -8.20 11.01
CA LEU A 163 35.05 -7.87 10.39
C LEU A 163 35.61 -6.58 10.98
N ASN A 164 36.83 -6.65 11.52
CA ASN A 164 37.61 -5.48 11.92
C ASN A 164 37.97 -4.72 10.64
N ASP A 165 37.72 -3.41 10.63
CA ASP A 165 37.92 -2.49 9.50
C ASP A 165 36.72 -2.36 8.51
N GLN A 166 35.57 -1.98 9.05
CA GLN A 166 34.43 -1.48 8.27
C GLN A 166 34.82 -0.18 7.53
N GLY A 167 35.26 -0.26 6.27
CA GLY A 167 35.33 0.90 5.37
C GLY A 167 36.71 1.29 4.81
N THR A 168 37.76 0.48 4.99
CA THR A 168 39.02 0.65 4.25
C THR A 168 39.04 -0.20 2.99
N LEU A 169 39.35 0.42 1.85
CA LEU A 169 39.56 -0.26 0.56
C LEU A 169 40.92 -0.97 0.49
N SER A 170 41.68 -1.00 1.58
CA SER A 170 43.04 -1.53 1.63
C SER A 170 43.34 -2.06 3.04
N GLY A 171 43.38 -3.39 3.17
CA GLY A 171 43.65 -4.10 4.41
C GLY A 171 43.18 -5.55 4.33
N SER A 172 43.85 -6.47 5.03
CA SER A 172 43.33 -7.83 5.24
C SER A 172 42.20 -7.75 6.27
N GLN A 173 40.98 -8.11 5.89
CA GLN A 173 39.85 -8.19 6.81
C GLN A 173 40.14 -9.26 7.87
N ILE A 174 40.05 -8.88 9.15
CA ILE A 174 40.24 -9.81 10.28
C ILE A 174 38.88 -10.02 10.95
N ILE A 175 38.47 -11.28 11.09
CA ILE A 175 37.28 -11.62 11.86
C ILE A 175 37.56 -11.39 13.35
N THR A 176 36.82 -10.49 13.99
CA THR A 176 36.99 -10.14 15.41
C THR A 176 36.53 -11.25 16.36
N ASN A 177 35.56 -12.06 15.91
CA ASN A 177 35.05 -13.23 16.63
C ASN A 177 34.70 -14.34 15.62
N GLU A 178 35.62 -15.30 15.43
CA GLU A 178 35.50 -16.33 14.41
C GLU A 178 34.31 -17.27 14.63
N ASN A 179 34.03 -17.63 15.89
CA ASN A 179 32.92 -18.52 16.21
C ASN A 179 31.58 -17.86 15.88
N GLU A 180 31.36 -16.63 16.34
CA GLU A 180 30.12 -15.88 16.09
C GLU A 180 29.92 -15.59 14.61
N TYR A 181 31.00 -15.30 13.87
CA TYR A 181 30.95 -15.10 12.43
C TYR A 181 30.49 -16.37 11.70
N ASN A 182 31.08 -17.52 12.04
CA ASN A 182 30.75 -18.79 11.41
C ASN A 182 29.32 -19.23 11.74
N ASP A 183 28.89 -19.08 12.99
CA ASP A 183 27.53 -19.43 13.42
C ASP A 183 26.48 -18.54 12.73
N LEU A 184 26.70 -17.22 12.71
CA LEU A 184 25.79 -16.28 12.04
C LEU A 184 25.74 -16.52 10.52
N THR A 185 26.90 -16.77 9.90
CA THR A 185 26.98 -17.12 8.47
C THR A 185 26.17 -18.39 8.18
N ALA A 186 26.30 -19.42 9.03
CA ALA A 186 25.54 -20.67 8.87
C ALA A 186 24.03 -20.45 9.01
N LEU A 187 23.58 -19.64 9.97
CA LEU A 187 22.16 -19.29 10.13
C LEU A 187 21.58 -18.58 8.90
N TRP A 188 22.35 -17.67 8.31
CA TRP A 188 21.96 -17.01 7.06
C TRP A 188 21.94 -17.97 5.86
N GLN A 189 22.96 -18.82 5.71
CA GLN A 189 23.07 -19.79 4.60
C GLN A 189 22.01 -20.89 4.66
N THR A 190 21.62 -21.30 5.87
CA THR A 190 20.51 -22.24 6.11
C THR A 190 19.14 -21.56 6.06
N GLN A 191 19.11 -20.24 5.87
CA GLN A 191 17.90 -19.40 5.84
C GLN A 191 17.03 -19.58 7.10
N ASP A 192 17.65 -19.68 8.28
CA ASP A 192 16.92 -19.74 9.54
C ASP A 192 15.99 -18.51 9.67
N PRO A 193 14.66 -18.70 9.79
CA PRO A 193 13.71 -17.59 9.79
C PRO A 193 13.84 -16.68 11.02
N ASN A 194 14.43 -17.15 12.12
CA ASN A 194 14.66 -16.29 13.29
C ASN A 194 15.79 -15.28 13.08
N THR A 195 16.68 -15.56 12.12
CA THR A 195 17.82 -14.71 11.75
C THR A 195 17.53 -13.91 10.49
N THR A 196 16.95 -14.56 9.48
CA THR A 196 16.78 -13.97 8.14
C THR A 196 15.46 -13.25 7.96
N GLN A 197 14.50 -13.34 8.88
CA GLN A 197 13.18 -12.73 8.75
C GLN A 197 12.82 -11.85 9.95
N LEU A 198 11.79 -11.01 9.80
CA LEU A 198 11.28 -10.18 10.89
C LEU A 198 10.77 -11.06 12.04
N ASN A 199 11.28 -10.80 13.25
CA ASN A 199 10.80 -11.46 14.46
C ASN A 199 9.56 -10.73 15.01
N TRP A 200 8.38 -11.02 14.44
CA TRP A 200 7.11 -10.41 14.86
C TRP A 200 6.80 -10.67 16.34
N ASP A 201 6.94 -11.92 16.78
CA ASP A 201 6.63 -12.32 18.15
C ASP A 201 7.58 -11.65 19.16
N GLY A 202 8.85 -11.48 18.78
CA GLY A 202 9.84 -10.71 19.52
C GLY A 202 9.42 -9.24 19.69
N MET A 203 8.90 -8.60 18.64
CA MET A 203 8.37 -7.23 18.71
C MET A 203 7.13 -7.13 19.61
N TYR A 204 6.18 -8.06 19.50
CA TYR A 204 5.00 -8.11 20.39
C TYR A 204 5.42 -8.31 21.86
N ASN A 205 6.33 -9.24 22.13
CA ASN A 205 6.84 -9.50 23.48
C ASN A 205 7.62 -8.31 24.06
N ALA A 206 8.40 -7.60 23.23
CA ALA A 206 9.11 -6.40 23.66
C ALA A 206 8.15 -5.26 24.05
N ASN A 207 7.05 -5.09 23.31
CA ASN A 207 6.01 -4.12 23.67
C ASN A 207 5.27 -4.52 24.94
N TYR A 208 4.90 -5.79 25.07
CA TYR A 208 4.21 -6.33 26.23
C TYR A 208 4.97 -6.13 27.54
N LYS A 209 6.31 -6.27 27.49
CA LYS A 209 7.18 -6.12 28.66
C LYS A 209 7.65 -4.69 28.92
N ASN A 210 7.25 -3.72 28.09
CA ASN A 210 7.71 -2.34 28.21
C ASN A 210 6.78 -1.49 29.08
N LEU A 211 6.86 -1.70 30.39
CA LEU A 211 6.27 -0.81 31.39
C LEU A 211 6.98 0.55 31.34
N PHE A 212 6.21 1.62 31.14
CA PHE A 212 6.70 2.99 31.07
C PHE A 212 5.87 3.88 31.99
N THR A 213 6.56 4.66 32.83
CA THR A 213 5.94 5.66 33.69
C THR A 213 6.14 7.04 33.08
N GLN A 214 5.05 7.67 32.66
CA GLN A 214 5.04 9.08 32.30
C GLN A 214 4.79 9.89 33.57
N ASN A 215 5.78 10.70 33.97
CA ASN A 215 5.64 11.68 35.03
C ASN A 215 5.12 13.01 34.46
N ASN A 216 4.59 13.85 35.34
CA ASN A 216 4.12 15.19 35.02
C ASN A 216 2.97 15.21 33.99
N VAL A 217 2.00 14.30 34.14
CA VAL A 217 0.85 14.19 33.23
C VAL A 217 -0.04 15.43 33.36
N GLY A 218 -0.27 16.13 32.25
CA GLY A 218 -1.07 17.36 32.22
C GLY A 218 -0.41 18.57 32.87
N GLY A 219 0.91 18.54 33.10
CA GLY A 219 1.64 19.64 33.74
C GLY A 219 1.58 19.65 35.26
N ASN A 220 1.05 18.59 35.90
CA ASN A 220 1.11 18.40 37.35
C ASN A 220 2.33 17.54 37.75
N PRO A 221 3.36 18.09 38.42
CA PRO A 221 4.59 17.38 38.79
C PRO A 221 4.38 16.09 39.60
N ASP A 222 3.28 16.01 40.36
CA ASP A 222 2.97 14.88 41.23
C ASP A 222 2.11 13.80 40.55
N SER A 223 1.68 14.03 39.30
CA SER A 223 0.94 13.04 38.55
C SER A 223 1.89 12.13 37.77
N SER A 224 1.75 10.83 37.97
CA SER A 224 2.42 9.82 37.17
C SER A 224 1.43 8.77 36.70
N VAL A 225 1.59 8.33 35.45
CA VAL A 225 0.81 7.24 34.88
C VAL A 225 1.77 6.19 34.36
N THR A 226 1.64 4.98 34.88
CA THR A 226 2.39 3.82 34.42
C THR A 226 1.51 2.97 33.53
N GLY A 227 1.99 2.64 32.35
CA GLY A 227 1.32 1.74 31.42
C GLY A 227 2.32 1.11 30.46
N ASN A 228 1.85 0.14 29.69
CA ASN A 228 2.67 -0.42 28.62
C ASN A 228 2.77 0.58 27.48
N ARG A 229 3.98 0.76 26.94
CA ARG A 229 4.23 1.63 25.79
C ARG A 229 4.85 0.82 24.67
N SER A 230 4.28 0.86 23.48
CA SER A 230 4.88 0.20 22.32
C SER A 230 6.27 0.76 22.01
N LYS A 231 7.25 -0.14 21.90
CA LYS A 231 8.58 0.12 21.35
C LYS A 231 8.62 -0.05 19.85
N TYR A 232 7.85 -0.99 19.31
CA TYR A 232 7.68 -1.27 17.89
C TYR A 232 6.23 -1.02 17.49
N ILE A 233 6.00 -0.36 16.37
CA ILE A 233 4.66 -0.18 15.81
C ILE A 233 4.71 -0.42 14.30
N VAL A 234 3.56 -0.73 13.72
CA VAL A 234 3.34 -0.58 12.29
C VAL A 234 2.62 0.76 12.07
N GLU A 235 3.29 1.69 11.41
CA GLU A 235 2.68 2.93 10.92
C GLU A 235 2.20 2.75 9.48
N GLU A 236 1.27 3.59 9.03
CA GLU A 236 0.83 3.69 7.64
C GLU A 236 1.02 5.11 7.12
N TYR A 237 1.78 5.24 6.04
CA TYR A 237 1.87 6.48 5.26
C TYR A 237 0.65 6.61 4.37
N ARG A 238 -0.13 7.67 4.58
CA ARG A 238 -1.43 7.91 3.95
C ARG A 238 -1.36 9.04 2.94
N LEU A 239 -1.90 8.78 1.76
CA LEU A 239 -2.18 9.75 0.71
C LEU A 239 -3.65 9.66 0.33
N ASP A 240 -4.41 10.70 0.66
CA ASP A 240 -5.85 10.78 0.40
C ASP A 240 -6.13 11.90 -0.61
N PRO A 241 -6.17 11.59 -1.92
CA PRO A 241 -6.41 12.60 -2.94
C PRO A 241 -7.90 12.91 -3.05
N ARG A 242 -8.18 14.16 -3.35
CA ARG A 242 -9.49 14.69 -3.74
C ARG A 242 -9.29 15.51 -5.00
N HIS A 243 -9.63 14.91 -6.14
CA HIS A 243 -9.53 15.54 -7.44
C HIS A 243 -10.93 15.71 -8.00
N PHE A 244 -11.33 16.93 -8.26
CA PHE A 244 -12.58 17.24 -8.94
C PHE A 244 -12.27 18.05 -10.20
N GLY A 245 -13.04 17.84 -11.26
CA GLY A 245 -12.91 18.69 -12.42
C GLY A 245 -14.10 18.61 -13.36
N LEU A 246 -14.09 19.56 -14.28
CA LEU A 246 -15.00 19.71 -15.40
C LEU A 246 -14.16 19.72 -16.68
N ASN A 247 -14.55 18.86 -17.61
CA ASN A 247 -14.11 18.93 -19.00
C ASN A 247 -15.31 19.30 -19.84
N SER A 248 -15.20 20.26 -20.75
CA SER A 248 -16.17 20.44 -21.81
C SER A 248 -15.44 20.56 -23.15
N PHE A 249 -15.88 19.78 -24.12
CA PHE A 249 -15.29 19.69 -25.45
C PHE A 249 -16.39 19.88 -26.49
N GLY A 250 -16.14 20.72 -27.47
CA GLY A 250 -17.03 20.98 -28.59
C GLY A 250 -16.36 20.62 -29.91
N LYS A 251 -17.13 19.99 -30.79
CA LYS A 251 -16.77 19.72 -32.18
C LYS A 251 -17.73 20.46 -33.10
N TYR A 252 -17.19 21.35 -33.94
CA TYR A 252 -17.95 22.12 -34.91
C TYR A 252 -17.53 21.78 -36.34
N GLN A 253 -18.47 21.30 -37.15
CA GLN A 253 -18.28 21.02 -38.57
C GLN A 253 -18.58 22.27 -39.40
N ILE A 254 -17.58 22.80 -40.10
CA ILE A 254 -17.75 23.97 -40.98
C ILE A 254 -18.28 23.50 -42.35
N LYS A 255 -17.60 22.50 -42.92
CA LYS A 255 -17.87 21.82 -44.20
C LYS A 255 -17.51 20.35 -44.05
N ASP A 256 -17.89 19.49 -44.99
CA ASP A 256 -17.66 18.03 -44.89
C ASP A 256 -16.18 17.64 -44.68
N ASN A 257 -15.24 18.48 -45.12
CA ASN A 257 -13.79 18.28 -44.97
C ASN A 257 -13.10 19.24 -43.98
N GLN A 258 -13.85 20.04 -43.21
CA GLN A 258 -13.31 21.05 -42.29
C GLN A 258 -14.04 21.01 -40.95
N GLN A 259 -13.28 20.79 -39.86
CA GLN A 259 -13.79 20.75 -38.49
C GLN A 259 -12.94 21.61 -37.57
N ILE A 260 -13.56 22.20 -36.55
CA ILE A 260 -12.89 22.86 -35.42
C ILE A 260 -13.26 22.12 -34.14
N ASN A 261 -12.25 21.84 -33.32
CA ASN A 261 -12.41 21.31 -31.98
C ASN A 261 -12.00 22.39 -30.98
N PHE A 262 -12.78 22.56 -29.92
CA PHE A 262 -12.49 23.51 -28.85
C PHE A 262 -12.88 22.90 -27.50
N GLY A 263 -12.34 23.43 -26.41
CA GLY A 263 -12.71 22.91 -25.09
C GLY A 263 -12.16 23.73 -23.93
N ILE A 264 -12.70 23.44 -22.75
CA ILE A 264 -12.29 24.02 -21.48
C ILE A 264 -12.10 22.90 -20.46
N HIS A 265 -11.03 23.00 -19.68
CA HIS A 265 -10.72 22.11 -18.56
C HIS A 265 -10.54 22.94 -17.30
N ILE A 266 -11.26 22.60 -16.25
CA ILE A 266 -11.10 23.22 -14.92
C ILE A 266 -11.01 22.07 -13.93
N SER A 267 -9.97 22.07 -13.10
CA SER A 267 -9.80 21.06 -12.07
C SER A 267 -9.21 21.63 -10.79
N ARG A 268 -9.50 20.95 -9.70
CA ARG A 268 -8.92 21.20 -8.38
C ARG A 268 -8.46 19.88 -7.79
N TYR A 269 -7.17 19.82 -7.49
CA TYR A 269 -6.54 18.69 -6.82
C TYR A 269 -6.08 19.12 -5.43
N MET A 270 -6.49 18.36 -4.41
CA MET A 270 -5.99 18.48 -3.04
C MET A 270 -5.64 17.08 -2.55
N SER A 271 -4.49 16.92 -1.89
CA SER A 271 -4.12 15.65 -1.25
C SER A 271 -3.72 15.89 0.19
N LYS A 272 -4.26 15.08 1.11
CA LYS A 272 -3.79 15.03 2.49
C LYS A 272 -2.74 13.94 2.61
N ASN A 273 -1.56 14.31 3.09
CA ASN A 273 -0.47 13.39 3.35
C ASN A 273 -0.17 13.39 4.85
N TYR A 274 -0.28 12.23 5.50
CA TYR A 274 -0.12 12.09 6.94
C TYR A 274 0.29 10.66 7.30
N ARG A 275 0.65 10.43 8.56
CA ARG A 275 0.91 9.09 9.09
C ARG A 275 -0.22 8.70 10.03
N MET A 276 -0.56 7.42 10.02
CA MET A 276 -1.47 6.82 11.01
C MET A 276 -0.76 5.67 11.70
N ILE A 277 -1.17 5.37 12.93
CA ILE A 277 -0.82 4.12 13.59
C ILE A 277 -1.72 3.04 12.99
N ASN A 278 -1.12 2.03 12.36
CA ASN A 278 -1.84 0.89 11.78
C ASN A 278 -1.96 -0.25 12.80
N ASP A 279 -0.90 -0.53 13.54
CA ASP A 279 -0.87 -1.56 14.58
C ASP A 279 0.14 -1.15 15.67
N LEU A 280 -0.29 -1.15 16.93
CA LEU A 280 0.58 -0.90 18.08
C LEU A 280 1.43 -2.12 18.45
N LEU A 281 1.21 -3.26 17.78
CA LEU A 281 1.81 -4.56 18.10
C LEU A 281 1.60 -4.90 19.58
N GLU A 282 0.36 -4.74 20.02
CA GLU A 282 -0.14 -5.14 21.34
C GLU A 282 -0.92 -6.46 21.18
N VAL A 283 -0.90 -7.32 22.19
CA VAL A 283 -1.70 -8.56 22.15
C VAL A 283 -3.18 -8.17 22.00
N ILE A 284 -3.85 -8.74 20.98
CA ILE A 284 -5.31 -8.83 20.97
C ILE A 284 -5.64 -9.74 22.16
N LEU A 285 -5.89 -9.13 23.32
CA LEU A 285 -6.60 -9.82 24.38
C LEU A 285 -7.99 -10.11 23.83
N GLY A 286 -8.13 -11.26 23.19
CA GLY A 286 -9.42 -11.93 23.10
C GLY A 286 -9.88 -12.13 24.54
N GLY A 287 -10.84 -11.32 24.96
CA GLY A 287 -11.33 -11.30 26.32
C GLY A 287 -12.59 -10.47 26.43
N CYS A 288 -13.70 -11.11 26.03
CA CYS A 288 -15.11 -10.89 26.39
C CYS A 288 -15.71 -9.48 26.22
#